data_AF-A0A356UCP4-F1
#
_entry.id   AF-A0A356UCP4-F1
#
_cell.length_a   1.000
_cell.length_b   1.000
_cell.length_c   1.000
_cell.angle_alpha   90.00
_cell.angle_beta   90.00
_cell.angle_gamma   90.00
#
_symmetry.space_group_name_H-M   'P 1'
#
loop_
_entity.id
_entity.type
_entity.pdbx_description
1 polymer ?
#
loop_
_entity_poly.entity_id
_entity_poly.type
_entity_poly.pdbx_seq_one_letter_code
_entity_poly.pdbx_strand_id
1 'polypeptide(L)'
;MNFKILMFLIGTFAFSILLTYFVRIYTLKQHILDIPNERSSHVVATPRGGGLGFVVVFLLGLSILCFSGIIGRHLFLALVGGGAL
;
A
#
# COMPACT_ATOMS: atom_id res chain seq x y z
N MET A 1 -20.44 -16.36 -8.75
CA MET A 1 -19.40 -15.58 -8.02
C MET A 1 -19.98 -15.18 -6.67
N ASN A 2 -19.38 -15.58 -5.55
CA ASN A 2 -20.00 -15.41 -4.23
C ASN A 2 -20.14 -13.93 -3.87
N PHE A 3 -21.34 -13.49 -3.48
CA PHE A 3 -21.64 -12.10 -3.10
C PHE A 3 -20.68 -11.55 -2.03
N LYS A 4 -20.26 -12.40 -1.09
CA LYS A 4 -19.25 -12.09 -0.07
C LYS A 4 -17.89 -11.71 -0.66
N ILE A 5 -17.46 -12.39 -1.72
CA ILE A 5 -16.17 -12.12 -2.39
C ILE A 5 -16.25 -10.77 -3.12
N LEU A 6 -17.39 -10.46 -3.73
CA LEU A 6 -17.59 -9.18 -4.41
C LEU A 6 -17.55 -8.01 -3.42
N MET A 7 -18.22 -8.10 -2.27
CA MET A 7 -18.14 -7.07 -1.21
C MET A 7 -16.71 -6.90 -0.69
N PHE A 8 -15.96 -7.99 -0.53
CA PHE A 8 -14.57 -7.95 -0.08
C PHE A 8 -13.66 -7.22 -1.09
N LEU A 9 -13.81 -7.51 -2.39
CA LEU A 9 -13.05 -6.85 -3.46
C LEU A 9 -13.38 -5.35 -3.55
N ILE A 10 -14.65 -4.98 -3.45
CA ILE A 10 -15.06 -3.57 -3.48
C ILE A 10 -14.53 -2.82 -2.25
N GLY A 11 -14.62 -3.43 -1.06
CA GLY A 11 -14.11 -2.85 0.17
C GLY A 11 -12.60 -2.60 0.13
N THR A 12 -11.83 -3.59 -0.35
CA THR A 12 -10.37 -3.47 -0.48
C THR A 12 -9.97 -2.44 -1.55
N PHE A 13 -10.72 -2.35 -2.65
CA PHE A 13 -10.49 -1.33 -3.68
C PHE A 13 -10.73 0.10 -3.17
N ALA A 14 -11.86 0.32 -2.49
CA ALA A 14 -12.19 1.63 -1.91
C ALA A 14 -11.18 2.03 -0.83
N PHE A 15 -10.76 1.07 -0.01
CA PHE A 15 -9.74 1.29 1.02
C PHE A 15 -8.38 1.65 0.41
N SER A 16 -7.99 0.99 -0.68
CA SER A 16 -6.76 1.30 -1.42
C SER A 16 -6.73 2.73 -1.97
N ILE A 17 -7.85 3.20 -2.54
CA ILE A 17 -7.98 4.59 -3.02
C ILE A 17 -7.80 5.59 -1.87
N LEU A 18 -8.48 5.35 -0.76
CA LEU A 18 -8.43 6.25 0.40
C LEU A 18 -7.03 6.32 1.01
N LEU A 19 -6.35 5.18 1.09
CA LEU A 19 -5.00 5.09 1.65
C LEU A 19 -3.96 5.73 0.74
N THR A 20 -4.08 5.53 -0.57
CA THR A 20 -3.24 6.21 -1.58
C THR A 20 -3.40 7.73 -1.51
N TYR A 21 -4.64 8.21 -1.32
CA TYR A 21 -4.93 9.63 -1.13
C TYR A 21 -4.29 10.18 0.16
N PHE A 22 -4.36 9.43 1.26
CA PHE A 22 -3.72 9.80 2.52
C PHE A 22 -2.20 9.85 2.41
N VAL A 23 -1.57 8.85 1.79
CA VAL A 23 -0.11 8.84 1.56
C VAL A 23 0.31 10.03 0.71
N ARG A 24 -0.45 10.36 -0.34
CA ARG A 24 -0.19 11.55 -1.17
C ARG A 24 -0.23 12.84 -0.35
N ILE A 25 -1.21 13.01 0.53
CA ILE A 25 -1.28 14.19 1.41
C ILE A 25 -0.13 14.19 2.42
N TYR A 26 0.23 13.03 2.94
CA TYR A 26 1.30 12.89 3.93
C TYR A 26 2.67 13.20 3.33
N THR A 27 2.98 12.69 2.13
CA THR A 27 4.25 12.95 1.44
C THR A 27 4.38 14.39 0.98
N LEU A 28 3.27 15.02 0.54
CA LEU A 28 3.22 16.46 0.26
C LEU A 28 3.44 17.31 1.51
N LYS A 29 2.88 16.92 2.67
CA LYS A 29 3.09 17.62 3.95
C LYS A 29 4.50 17.45 4.51
N GLN A 30 5.16 16.32 4.28
CA GLN A 30 6.47 16.01 4.84
C GLN A 30 7.65 16.47 3.97
N HIS A 31 7.41 17.17 2.85
CA HIS A 31 8.49 17.68 1.97
C HIS A 31 9.49 16.59 1.52
N ILE A 32 9.07 15.33 1.45
CA ILE A 32 9.89 14.23 0.93
C ILE A 32 9.81 14.27 -0.61
N LEU A 33 10.44 15.29 -1.18
CA LEU A 33 10.51 15.52 -2.61
C LEU A 33 11.85 14.97 -3.13
N ASP A 34 11.81 14.23 -4.23
CA ASP A 34 13.01 13.89 -4.97
C ASP A 34 13.47 15.13 -5.72
N ILE A 35 14.50 15.80 -5.20
CA ILE A 35 15.10 16.97 -5.84
C ILE A 35 15.97 16.45 -6.98
N PRO A 36 15.73 16.85 -8.24
CA PRO A 36 16.51 16.37 -9.36
C PRO A 36 17.98 16.81 -9.22
N ASN A 37 18.91 15.89 -9.47
CA ASN A 37 20.35 16.12 -9.49
C ASN A 37 20.87 16.08 -10.94
N GLU A 38 22.13 16.44 -11.18
CA GLU A 38 22.80 16.49 -12.51
C GLU A 38 22.70 15.20 -13.37
N ARG A 39 22.28 14.07 -12.79
CA ARG A 39 22.01 12.80 -13.49
C ARG A 39 20.54 12.50 -13.75
N SER A 40 19.61 13.35 -13.31
CA SER A 40 18.17 13.10 -13.40
C SER A 40 17.60 13.63 -14.71
N SER A 41 16.84 12.79 -15.41
CA SER A 41 16.10 13.14 -16.63
C SER A 41 14.79 13.90 -16.37
N HIS A 42 14.45 14.16 -15.10
CA HIS A 42 13.26 14.89 -14.70
C HIS A 42 13.62 16.30 -14.21
N VAL A 43 12.87 17.31 -14.68
CA VAL A 43 13.08 18.73 -14.34
C VAL A 43 12.23 19.19 -13.14
N VAL A 44 11.20 18.41 -12.77
CA VAL A 44 10.23 18.75 -11.72
C VAL A 44 10.37 17.77 -10.56
N ALA A 45 10.45 18.29 -9.33
CA ALA A 45 10.55 17.48 -8.12
C ALA A 45 9.30 16.59 -7.95
N THR A 46 9.50 15.28 -7.85
CA THR A 46 8.40 14.32 -7.66
C THR A 46 8.29 13.93 -6.19
N PRO A 47 7.07 13.75 -5.65
CA PRO A 47 6.89 13.28 -4.29
C PRO A 47 7.35 11.83 -4.14
N ARG A 48 8.36 11.60 -3.29
CA ARG A 48 8.77 10.24 -2.88
C ARG A 48 7.74 9.68 -1.90
N GLY A 49 7.58 8.35 -1.91
CA GLY A 49 6.73 7.64 -0.94
C GLY A 49 5.48 6.99 -1.51
N GLY A 50 5.31 6.92 -2.84
CA GLY A 50 4.18 6.20 -3.46
C GLY A 50 4.06 4.72 -3.04
N GLY A 51 5.19 4.05 -2.80
CA GLY A 51 5.20 2.66 -2.33
C GLY A 51 4.64 2.46 -0.91
N LEU A 52 4.65 3.50 -0.06
CA LEU A 52 4.19 3.39 1.32
C LEU A 52 2.69 3.07 1.40
N GLY A 53 1.89 3.61 0.48
CA GLY A 53 0.46 3.33 0.41
C GLY A 53 0.18 1.87 0.05
N PHE A 54 0.97 1.31 -0.87
CA PHE A 54 0.89 -0.10 -1.24
C PHE A 54 1.26 -1.01 -0.06
N VAL A 55 2.37 -0.72 0.64
CA VAL A 55 2.83 -1.53 1.80
C VAL A 55 1.77 -1.59 2.89
N VAL A 56 1.14 -0.46 3.23
CA VAL A 56 0.11 -0.42 4.27
C VAL A 56 -1.15 -1.19 3.85
N VAL A 57 -1.63 -1.02 2.61
CA VAL A 57 -2.78 -1.76 2.09
C VAL A 57 -2.48 -3.27 2.04
N PHE A 58 -1.28 -3.64 1.62
CA PHE A 58 -0.84 -5.03 1.55
C PHE A 58 -0.81 -5.70 2.94
N LEU A 59 -0.20 -5.04 3.94
CA LEU A 59 -0.14 -5.55 5.31
C LEU A 59 -1.53 -5.66 5.97
N LEU A 60 -2.40 -4.68 5.75
CA LEU A 60 -3.79 -4.73 6.23
C LEU A 60 -4.59 -5.84 5.53
N GLY A 61 -4.45 -5.98 4.21
CA GLY A 61 -5.06 -7.06 3.44
C GLY A 61 -4.66 -8.43 3.96
N LEU A 62 -3.36 -8.66 4.18
CA LEU A 62 -2.83 -9.90 4.78
C LEU A 62 -3.40 -10.16 6.18
N SER A 63 -3.50 -9.12 7.01
CA SER A 63 -4.05 -9.25 8.36
C SER A 63 -5.51 -9.70 8.31
N ILE A 64 -6.33 -9.09 7.46
CA ILE A 64 -7.74 -9.47 7.28
C ILE A 64 -7.87 -10.90 6.74
N LEU A 65 -7.01 -11.29 5.80
CA LEU A 65 -7.00 -12.63 5.22
C LEU A 65 -6.61 -13.69 6.26
N CYS A 66 -5.67 -13.35 7.17
CA CYS A 66 -5.26 -14.20 8.28
C CYS A 66 -6.38 -14.34 9.33
N PHE A 67 -7.03 -13.23 9.73
CA PHE A 67 -8.16 -13.27 10.66
C PHE A 67 -9.38 -13.99 10.10
N SER A 68 -9.57 -13.98 8.78
CA SER A 68 -10.63 -14.74 8.11
C SER A 68 -10.34 -16.25 8.00
N GLY A 69 -9.15 -16.70 8.41
CA GLY A 69 -8.73 -18.10 8.33
C GLY A 69 -8.49 -18.60 6.90
N ILE A 70 -8.45 -17.71 5.91
CA ILE A 70 -8.28 -18.04 4.49
C ILE A 70 -6.83 -18.42 4.19
N ILE A 71 -5.88 -17.77 4.88
CA ILE A 71 -4.45 -18.07 4.79
C ILE A 71 -3.93 -18.69 6.08
N GLY A 72 -3.01 -19.64 5.95
CA GLY A 72 -2.31 -20.22 7.09
C GLY A 72 -1.34 -19.22 7.73
N ARG A 73 -1.16 -19.31 9.06
CA ARG A 73 -0.24 -18.47 9.84
C ARG A 73 1.20 -18.46 9.29
N HIS A 74 1.64 -19.57 8.71
CA HIS A 74 2.94 -19.71 8.06
C HIS A 74 3.06 -18.81 6.82
N LEU A 75 2.01 -18.75 5.98
CA LEU A 75 1.98 -17.92 4.79
C LEU A 75 1.92 -16.43 5.17
N PHE A 76 1.14 -16.10 6.20
CA PHE A 76 1.04 -14.75 6.74
C PHE A 76 2.41 -14.23 7.22
N LEU A 77 3.13 -15.00 8.05
CA LEU A 77 4.45 -14.61 8.54
C LEU A 77 5.48 -14.41 7.41
N ALA A 78 5.46 -15.28 6.40
CA ALA A 78 6.34 -15.14 5.23
C ALA A 78 6.05 -13.87 4.42
N LEU A 79 4.77 -13.57 4.18
CA LEU A 79 4.33 -12.42 3.37
C LEU A 79 4.50 -11.09 4.12
N VAL A 80 4.25 -11.06 5.42
CA VAL A 80 4.49 -9.88 6.26
C VAL A 80 5.98 -9.57 6.37
N GLY A 81 6.82 -10.60 6.55
CA GLY A 81 8.27 -10.42 6.55
C GLY A 81 8.80 -9.85 5.24
N GLY A 82 8.28 -10.31 4.10
CA GLY A 82 8.64 -9.77 2.78
C GLY A 82 8.07 -8.38 2.47
N GLY A 83 6.93 -8.02 3.05
CA GLY A 83 6.31 -6.70 2.85
C GLY A 83 6.85 -5.59 3.77
N ALA A 84 7.64 -5.94 4.79
CA ALA A 84 8.19 -5.00 5.77
C ALA A 84 9.70 -4.69 5.57
N LEU A 85 10.34 -5.32 4.57
CA LEU A 85 11.73 -5.09 4.14
C LEU A 85 11.78 -4.06 3.00
#